data_AF-A0AAV7NS98-F1
#
_entry.id   AF-A0AAV7NS98-F1
#
_cell.length_a   1.000
_cell.length_b   1.000
_cell.length_c   1.000
_cell.angle_alpha   90.00
_cell.angle_beta   90.00
_cell.angle_gamma   90.00
#
_symmetry.space_group_name_H-M   'P 1'
#
loop_
_entity.id
_entity.type
_entity.pdbx_description
1 polymer ?
#
loop_
_entity_poly.entity_id
_entity_poly.type
_entity_poly.pdbx_seq_one_letter_code
_entity_poly.pdbx_strand_id
1 'polypeptide(L)'
;MRRQISTLHKQLHALDGDRAEYALLRTKQRYYTRGDRAGRLLAHRLRVQVVERRVAELQLPDGTWTDREDHIIAQFEQFFTDLYAEKGLDGGGGVERYLASVPLPRLPLTDGEALDGDINIVEVLAAIQRLLAGKAPRADGFSAEFYKSSSSVLALVLV
;
A
#
# COMPACT_ATOMS: atom_id res chain seq x y z
N MET A 1 65.77 -22.89 13.39
CA MET A 1 64.85 -22.31 12.38
C MET A 1 63.50 -23.02 12.28
N ARG A 2 63.36 -24.27 11.80
CA ARG A 2 62.02 -24.89 11.59
C ARG A 2 61.13 -24.98 12.84
N ARG A 3 61.71 -25.25 14.02
CA ARG A 3 60.97 -25.29 15.30
C ARG A 3 60.41 -23.92 15.70
N GLN A 4 61.17 -22.84 15.52
CA GLN A 4 60.72 -21.47 15.81
C GLN A 4 59.58 -21.02 14.90
N ILE A 5 59.63 -21.39 13.61
CA ILE A 5 58.54 -21.09 12.67
C ILE A 5 57.26 -21.81 13.10
N SER A 6 57.36 -23.09 13.49
CA SER A 6 56.21 -23.86 13.98
C SER A 6 55.60 -23.28 15.26
N THR A 7 56.43 -22.83 16.22
CA THR A 7 55.93 -22.19 17.44
C THR A 7 55.25 -20.87 17.15
N LEU A 8 55.81 -20.05 16.26
CA LEU A 8 55.20 -18.78 15.86
C LEU A 8 53.86 -18.99 15.14
N HIS A 9 53.77 -20.00 14.26
CA HIS A 9 52.48 -20.36 13.63
C HIS A 9 51.43 -20.79 14.66
N LYS A 10 51.80 -21.58 15.67
CA LYS A 10 50.85 -21.97 16.74
C LYS A 10 50.37 -20.77 17.55
N GLN A 11 51.26 -19.85 17.89
CA GLN A 11 50.91 -18.61 18.61
C GLN A 11 49.99 -17.72 17.77
N LEU A 12 50.26 -17.61 16.47
CA LEU A 12 49.41 -16.86 15.54
C LEU A 12 48.01 -17.46 15.44
N HIS A 13 47.90 -18.78 15.27
CA HIS A 13 46.61 -19.47 15.24
C HIS A 13 45.82 -19.33 16.55
N ALA A 14 46.50 -19.34 17.70
CA ALA A 14 45.84 -19.09 18.99
C ALA A 14 45.27 -17.66 19.06
N LEU A 15 46.06 -16.66 18.66
CA LEU A 15 45.61 -15.26 18.62
C LEU A 15 44.46 -15.03 17.64
N ASP A 16 44.49 -15.67 16.48
CA ASP A 16 43.40 -15.60 15.50
C ASP A 16 42.13 -16.29 16.02
N GLY A 17 42.27 -17.39 16.77
CA GLY A 17 41.19 -18.07 17.47
C GLY A 17 40.52 -17.15 18.50
N ASP A 18 41.31 -16.53 19.37
CA ASP A 18 40.82 -15.60 20.41
C ASP A 18 40.10 -14.39 19.78
N ARG A 19 40.64 -13.86 18.67
CA ARG A 19 40.02 -12.77 17.91
C ARG A 19 38.70 -13.19 17.28
N ALA A 20 38.62 -14.40 16.72
CA ALA A 20 37.40 -14.93 16.13
C ALA A 20 36.32 -15.13 17.20
N GLU A 21 36.69 -15.69 18.36
CA GLU A 21 35.78 -15.86 19.50
C GLU A 21 35.25 -14.52 20.01
N TYR A 22 36.14 -13.54 20.20
CA TYR A 22 35.75 -12.19 20.61
C TYR A 22 34.82 -11.51 19.57
N ALA A 23 35.12 -11.66 18.28
CA ALA A 23 34.28 -11.13 17.21
C ALA A 23 32.89 -11.78 17.20
N LEU A 24 32.80 -13.10 17.41
CA LEU A 24 31.54 -13.83 17.53
C LEU A 24 30.73 -13.35 18.73
N LEU A 25 31.36 -13.23 19.91
CA LEU A 25 30.71 -12.75 21.12
C LEU A 25 30.14 -11.34 20.93
N ARG A 26 30.95 -10.43 20.38
CA ARG A 26 30.53 -9.05 20.11
C ARG A 26 29.40 -8.96 19.10
N THR A 27 29.41 -9.83 18.08
CA THR A 27 28.35 -9.90 17.08
C THR A 27 27.04 -10.41 17.69
N LYS A 28 27.10 -11.45 18.52
CA LYS A 28 25.94 -11.95 19.28
C LYS A 28 25.38 -10.88 20.22
N GLN A 29 26.23 -10.17 20.95
CA GLN A 29 25.80 -9.08 21.84
C GLN A 29 25.15 -7.92 21.07
N ARG A 30 25.72 -7.52 19.92
CA ARG A 30 25.12 -6.52 19.03
C ARG A 30 23.78 -6.98 18.48
N TYR A 31 23.66 -8.24 18.06
CA TYR A 31 22.41 -8.80 17.57
C TYR A 31 21.35 -8.86 18.68
N TYR A 32 21.70 -9.25 19.90
CA TYR A 32 20.76 -9.24 21.02
C TYR A 32 20.27 -7.82 21.38
N THR A 33 21.17 -6.83 21.37
CA THR A 33 20.84 -5.45 21.75
C THR A 33 20.20 -4.62 20.62
N ARG A 34 20.45 -4.97 19.36
CA ARG A 34 20.05 -4.17 18.18
C ARG A 34 19.30 -4.94 17.09
N GLY A 35 19.29 -6.27 17.13
CA GLY A 35 18.74 -7.13 16.08
C GLY A 35 17.24 -6.92 15.92
N ASP A 36 16.45 -7.27 16.93
CA ASP A 36 14.99 -7.16 16.82
C ASP A 36 14.41 -5.86 17.40
N ARG A 37 14.95 -4.72 16.99
CA ARG A 37 14.33 -3.42 17.30
C ARG A 37 13.16 -3.13 16.37
N ALA A 38 13.29 -3.51 15.11
CA ALA A 38 12.26 -3.32 14.10
C ALA A 38 11.02 -4.19 14.39
N GLY A 39 11.17 -5.47 14.72
CA GLY A 39 10.04 -6.34 15.06
C GLY A 39 9.42 -5.96 16.40
N ARG A 40 10.19 -5.52 17.40
CA ARG A 40 9.63 -4.95 18.63
C ARG A 40 8.80 -3.70 18.38
N LEU A 41 9.30 -2.77 17.56
CA LEU A 41 8.58 -1.54 17.20
C LEU A 41 7.33 -1.88 16.39
N LEU A 42 7.42 -2.82 15.44
CA LEU A 42 6.30 -3.31 14.65
C LEU A 42 5.24 -3.94 15.56
N ALA A 43 5.63 -4.84 16.46
CA ALA A 43 4.72 -5.50 17.40
C ALA A 43 4.05 -4.48 18.32
N HIS A 44 4.78 -3.46 18.79
CA HIS A 44 4.21 -2.37 19.56
C HIS A 44 3.19 -1.57 18.73
N ARG A 45 3.53 -1.18 17.51
CA ARG A 45 2.61 -0.49 16.60
C ARG A 45 1.35 -1.31 16.33
N LEU A 46 1.50 -2.61 16.06
CA LEU A 46 0.38 -3.51 15.85
C LEU A 46 -0.53 -3.58 17.09
N ARG A 47 0.03 -3.66 18.29
CA ARG A 47 -0.75 -3.63 19.54
C ARG A 47 -1.55 -2.34 19.68
N VAL A 48 -0.89 -1.18 19.49
CA VAL A 48 -1.56 0.13 19.56
C VAL A 48 -2.68 0.20 18.51
N GLN A 49 -2.40 -0.20 17.27
CA GLN A 49 -3.35 -0.16 16.17
C GLN A 49 -4.55 -1.09 16.40
N VAL A 50 -4.35 -2.27 17.00
CA VAL A 50 -5.46 -3.18 17.38
C VAL A 50 -6.34 -2.55 18.46
N VAL A 51 -5.74 -1.89 19.46
CA VAL A 51 -6.50 -1.23 20.54
C VAL A 51 -7.28 -0.03 20.01
N GLU A 52 -6.65 0.85 19.21
CA GLU A 52 -7.28 2.05 18.66
C GLU A 52 -8.43 1.73 17.69
N ARG A 53 -8.32 0.62 16.96
CA ARG A 53 -9.34 0.20 15.98
C ARG A 53 -10.43 -0.67 16.58
N ARG A 54 -10.32 -1.06 17.85
CA ARG A 54 -11.32 -1.89 18.51
C ARG A 54 -12.57 -1.05 18.78
N VAL A 55 -13.70 -1.52 18.27
CA VAL A 55 -15.02 -0.98 18.64
C VAL A 55 -15.30 -1.44 20.07
N ALA A 56 -15.33 -0.51 21.02
CA ALA A 56 -15.52 -0.80 22.44
C ALA A 56 -17.00 -1.02 22.79
N GLU A 57 -17.88 -0.26 22.15
CA GLU A 57 -19.33 -0.30 22.38
C GLU A 57 -20.04 0.08 21.07
N LEU A 58 -21.23 -0.46 20.87
CA LEU A 58 -22.05 -0.21 19.70
C LEU A 58 -23.50 0.04 20.13
N GLN A 59 -24.15 1.03 19.49
CA GLN A 59 -25.58 1.23 19.64
C GLN A 59 -26.33 0.31 18.66
N LEU A 60 -27.27 -0.46 19.19
CA LEU A 60 -28.15 -1.34 18.44
C LEU A 60 -29.32 -0.56 17.82
N PRO A 61 -30.02 -1.12 16.82
CA PRO A 61 -31.15 -0.45 16.15
C PRO A 61 -32.33 -0.12 17.08
N ASP A 62 -32.45 -0.82 18.20
CA ASP A 62 -33.46 -0.56 19.25
C ASP A 62 -33.08 0.60 20.19
N GLY A 63 -31.91 1.22 19.97
CA GLY A 63 -31.39 2.32 20.77
C GLY A 63 -30.60 1.90 22.01
N THR A 64 -30.51 0.60 22.30
CA THR A 64 -29.70 0.07 23.41
C THR A 64 -28.21 0.03 23.04
N TRP A 65 -27.34 0.05 24.05
CA TRP A 65 -25.90 -0.07 23.85
C TRP A 65 -25.39 -1.45 24.29
N THR A 66 -24.42 -1.98 23.57
CA THR A 66 -23.77 -3.26 23.87
C THR A 66 -22.25 -3.13 23.77
N ASP A 67 -21.55 -3.67 24.76
CA ASP A 67 -20.09 -3.84 24.81
C ASP A 67 -19.66 -5.30 24.52
N ARG A 68 -20.64 -6.18 24.31
CA ARG A 68 -20.43 -7.60 24.07
C ARG A 68 -19.98 -7.87 22.65
N GLU A 69 -18.82 -8.50 22.51
CA GLU A 69 -18.17 -8.76 21.23
C GLU A 69 -19.03 -9.59 20.27
N ASP A 70 -19.75 -10.59 20.76
CA ASP A 70 -20.65 -11.43 19.97
C ASP A 70 -21.80 -10.63 19.36
N HIS A 71 -22.38 -9.71 20.12
CA HIS A 71 -23.44 -8.83 19.63
C HIS A 71 -22.92 -7.78 18.64
N ILE A 72 -21.73 -7.22 18.91
CA ILE A 72 -21.09 -6.26 18.00
C ILE A 72 -20.84 -6.92 16.64
N ILE A 73 -20.22 -8.11 16.62
CA ILE A 73 -19.95 -8.85 15.38
C ILE A 73 -21.24 -9.15 14.64
N ALA A 74 -22.25 -9.70 15.31
CA ALA A 74 -23.54 -10.02 14.69
C ALA A 74 -24.22 -8.78 14.08
N GLN A 75 -24.16 -7.64 14.77
CA GLN A 75 -24.71 -6.38 14.26
C GLN A 75 -23.96 -5.86 13.03
N PHE A 76 -22.62 -5.97 13.01
CA PHE A 76 -21.82 -5.61 11.84
C PHE A 76 -22.13 -6.52 10.65
N GLU A 77 -22.20 -7.83 10.88
CA GLU A 77 -22.56 -8.81 9.85
C GLU A 77 -23.95 -8.50 9.27
N GLN A 78 -24.95 -8.30 10.13
CA GLN A 78 -26.30 -7.96 9.71
C GLN A 78 -26.33 -6.64 8.92
N PHE A 79 -25.69 -5.59 9.44
CA PHE A 79 -25.67 -4.28 8.79
C PHE A 79 -25.08 -4.35 7.37
N PHE A 80 -23.91 -4.99 7.21
CA PHE A 80 -23.28 -5.08 5.91
C PHE A 80 -24.00 -6.07 4.98
N THR A 81 -24.58 -7.13 5.52
CA THR A 81 -25.47 -8.02 4.76
C THR A 81 -26.64 -7.22 4.20
N ASP A 82 -27.31 -6.39 5.00
CA ASP A 82 -28.45 -5.58 4.58
C ASP A 82 -28.05 -4.41 3.66
N LEU A 83 -26.82 -3.89 3.80
CA LEU A 83 -26.28 -2.81 2.96
C LEU A 83 -25.98 -3.30 1.56
N TYR A 84 -25.36 -4.49 1.45
CA TYR A 84 -24.96 -5.09 0.18
C TYR A 84 -25.99 -6.09 -0.37
N ALA A 85 -27.01 -6.44 0.41
CA ALA A 85 -28.18 -7.12 -0.11
C ALA A 85 -28.70 -6.31 -1.28
N GLU A 86 -29.00 -6.99 -2.38
CA GLU A 86 -29.60 -6.40 -3.57
C GLU A 86 -30.99 -5.88 -3.19
N LYS A 87 -31.03 -4.67 -2.63
CA LYS A 87 -32.23 -3.86 -2.54
C LYS A 87 -32.46 -3.42 -3.97
N GLY A 88 -33.19 -4.27 -4.71
CA GLY A 88 -33.46 -4.09 -6.12
C GLY A 88 -33.66 -2.61 -6.39
N LEU A 89 -32.73 -2.03 -7.14
CA LEU A 89 -32.86 -0.65 -7.61
C LEU A 89 -34.24 -0.62 -8.26
N ASP A 90 -35.17 0.12 -7.64
CA ASP A 90 -36.58 0.10 -8.04
C ASP A 90 -36.67 0.06 -9.55
N GLY A 91 -37.22 -1.02 -10.11
CA GLY A 91 -37.52 -1.13 -11.54
C GLY A 91 -38.47 -0.01 -12.03
N GLY A 92 -38.90 0.88 -11.14
CA GLY A 92 -39.66 2.10 -11.39
C GLY A 92 -38.83 3.38 -11.56
N GLY A 93 -37.51 3.31 -11.72
CA GLY A 93 -36.67 4.46 -12.09
C GLY A 93 -36.46 5.49 -10.97
N GLY A 94 -36.33 5.02 -9.72
CA GLY A 94 -36.09 5.88 -8.56
C GLY A 94 -34.75 6.61 -8.64
N VAL A 95 -33.72 5.95 -9.18
CA VAL A 95 -32.40 6.53 -9.41
C VAL A 95 -32.49 7.68 -10.42
N GLU A 96 -33.18 7.49 -11.54
CA GLU A 96 -33.37 8.50 -12.57
C GLU A 96 -34.12 9.72 -12.03
N ARG A 97 -35.18 9.51 -11.23
CA ARG A 97 -35.90 10.61 -10.56
C ARG A 97 -35.00 11.36 -9.57
N TYR A 98 -34.19 10.63 -8.79
CA TYR A 98 -33.25 11.25 -7.87
C TYR A 98 -32.19 12.06 -8.63
N LEU A 99 -31.54 11.47 -9.64
CA LEU A 99 -30.55 12.15 -10.47
C LEU A 99 -31.13 13.36 -11.21
N ALA A 100 -32.40 13.30 -11.64
CA ALA A 100 -33.10 14.44 -12.22
C ALA A 100 -33.45 15.53 -11.20
N SER A 101 -33.64 15.18 -9.93
CA SER A 101 -33.93 16.14 -8.85
C SER A 101 -32.69 16.90 -8.39
N VAL A 102 -31.49 16.31 -8.56
CA VAL A 102 -30.23 16.94 -8.22
C VAL A 102 -29.82 17.90 -9.35
N PRO A 103 -29.50 19.18 -9.04
CA PRO A 103 -28.98 20.12 -10.04
C PRO A 103 -27.53 19.76 -10.39
N LEU A 104 -27.36 18.75 -11.24
CA LEU A 104 -26.05 18.33 -11.73
C LEU A 104 -25.56 19.32 -12.80
N PRO A 105 -24.29 19.76 -12.76
CA PRO A 105 -23.71 20.56 -13.83
C PRO A 105 -23.72 19.74 -15.13
N ARG A 106 -24.20 20.35 -16.22
CA ARG A 106 -24.16 19.77 -17.55
C ARG A 106 -22.91 20.26 -18.27
N LEU A 107 -22.18 19.35 -18.91
CA LEU A 107 -21.11 19.74 -19.81
C LEU A 107 -21.67 20.53 -20.99
N PRO A 108 -20.98 21.59 -21.45
CA PRO A 108 -21.34 22.25 -22.68
C PRO A 108 -21.16 21.27 -23.85
N LEU A 109 -22.00 21.41 -24.88
CA LEU A 109 -22.03 20.49 -26.02
C LEU A 109 -20.66 20.36 -26.71
N THR A 110 -19.91 21.47 -26.77
CA THR A 110 -18.56 21.51 -27.34
C THR A 110 -17.56 20.61 -26.62
N ASP A 111 -17.64 20.56 -25.28
CA ASP A 111 -16.73 19.73 -24.49
C ASP A 111 -17.16 18.27 -24.57
N GLY A 112 -18.46 18.01 -24.66
CA GLY A 112 -19.01 16.67 -24.92
C GLY A 112 -18.54 16.10 -26.26
N GLU A 113 -18.69 16.88 -27.34
CA GLU A 113 -18.21 16.51 -28.67
C GLU A 113 -16.69 16.29 -28.71
N ALA A 114 -15.92 17.09 -27.96
CA ALA A 114 -14.48 16.90 -27.84
C ALA A 114 -14.11 15.61 -27.08
N LEU A 115 -14.89 15.23 -26.06
CA LEU A 115 -14.69 14.00 -25.29
C LEU A 115 -15.13 12.74 -26.05
N ASP A 116 -16.15 12.85 -26.89
CA ASP A 116 -16.67 11.76 -27.73
C ASP A 116 -15.87 11.58 -29.04
N GLY A 117 -14.94 12.50 -29.33
CA GLY A 117 -14.07 12.44 -30.50
C GLY A 117 -12.94 11.40 -30.38
N ASP A 118 -12.31 11.09 -31.52
CA ASP A 118 -11.14 10.21 -31.57
C ASP A 118 -9.94 10.86 -30.85
N ILE A 119 -9.17 10.05 -30.12
CA ILE A 119 -7.96 10.50 -29.42
C ILE A 119 -6.91 10.95 -30.44
N ASN A 120 -6.36 12.15 -30.26
CA ASN A 120 -5.33 12.69 -31.15
C ASN A 120 -3.91 12.43 -30.62
N ILE A 121 -2.96 12.23 -31.53
CA ILE A 121 -1.52 12.12 -31.26
C ILE A 121 -1.02 13.29 -30.41
N VAL A 122 -1.52 14.51 -30.68
CA VAL A 122 -1.15 15.72 -29.92
C VAL A 122 -1.56 15.61 -28.45
N GLU A 123 -2.72 15.03 -28.17
CA GLU A 123 -3.24 14.84 -26.81
C GLU A 123 -2.41 13.80 -26.06
N VAL A 124 -2.07 12.69 -26.72
CA VAL A 124 -1.21 11.65 -26.14
C VAL A 124 0.17 12.20 -25.80
N LEU A 125 0.78 12.96 -26.72
CA LEU A 125 2.07 13.61 -26.47
C LEU A 125 1.99 14.60 -25.30
N ALA A 126 0.94 15.42 -25.25
CA ALA A 126 0.73 16.37 -24.16
C ALA A 126 0.49 15.67 -22.81
N ALA A 127 -0.20 14.52 -22.81
CA ALA A 127 -0.40 13.70 -21.61
C ALA A 127 0.92 13.11 -21.10
N ILE A 128 1.74 12.55 -21.99
CA ILE A 128 3.07 12.00 -21.65
C ILE A 128 3.99 13.09 -21.09
N GLN A 129 3.99 14.29 -21.68
CA GLN A 129 4.80 15.42 -21.21
C GLN A 129 4.44 15.84 -19.77
N ARG A 130 3.16 15.75 -19.39
CA ARG A 130 2.67 16.10 -18.05
C ARG A 130 3.04 15.09 -16.95
N LEU A 131 3.56 13.91 -17.31
CA LEU A 131 3.97 12.92 -16.32
C LEU A 131 5.07 13.47 -15.41
N LEU A 132 4.89 13.31 -14.10
CA LEU A 132 5.86 13.74 -13.09
C LEU A 132 7.05 12.78 -13.04
N ALA A 133 8.25 13.34 -13.13
CA ALA A 133 9.50 12.60 -13.00
C ALA A 133 9.73 12.12 -11.55
N GLY A 134 10.56 11.09 -11.38
CA GLY A 134 11.01 10.60 -10.07
C GLY A 134 9.95 9.88 -9.24
N LYS A 135 8.80 9.51 -9.84
CA LYS A 135 7.83 8.61 -9.21
C LYS A 135 8.23 7.15 -9.43
N ALA A 136 7.86 6.30 -8.47
CA ALA A 136 8.05 4.87 -8.61
C ALA A 136 7.23 4.33 -9.80
N PRO A 137 7.76 3.36 -10.58
CA PRO A 137 7.01 2.69 -11.63
C PRO A 137 5.70 2.09 -11.11
N ARG A 138 4.67 2.03 -11.98
CA ARG A 138 3.38 1.42 -11.64
C ARG A 138 3.46 -0.09 -11.85
N ALA A 139 2.30 -0.77 -11.82
CA ALA A 139 2.19 -2.21 -12.02
C ALA A 139 2.71 -2.67 -13.40
N ASP A 140 2.79 -1.75 -14.37
CA ASP A 140 3.41 -1.95 -15.69
C ASP A 140 4.96 -1.97 -15.65
N GLY A 141 5.58 -1.52 -14.55
CA GLY A 141 7.02 -1.52 -14.37
C GLY A 141 7.77 -0.41 -15.10
N PHE A 142 7.09 0.50 -15.79
CA PHE A 142 7.73 1.60 -16.53
C PHE A 142 7.67 2.93 -15.77
N SER A 143 8.74 3.72 -15.88
CA SER A 143 8.84 5.05 -15.26
C SER A 143 8.34 6.15 -16.20
N ALA A 144 8.04 7.33 -15.65
CA ALA A 144 7.69 8.51 -16.45
C ALA A 144 8.76 8.84 -17.52
N GLU A 145 10.04 8.58 -17.23
CA GLU A 145 11.13 8.82 -18.18
C GLU A 145 11.05 7.89 -19.39
N PHE A 146 10.65 6.64 -19.20
CA PHE A 146 10.43 5.71 -20.31
C PHE A 146 9.34 6.20 -21.25
N TYR A 147 8.21 6.66 -20.71
CA TYR A 147 7.11 7.19 -21.52
C TYR A 147 7.55 8.44 -22.30
N LYS A 148 8.33 9.32 -21.67
CA LYS A 148 8.87 10.52 -22.32
C LYS A 148 9.88 10.19 -23.42
N SER A 149 10.81 9.27 -23.17
CA SER A 149 11.81 8.86 -24.17
C SER A 149 11.20 8.15 -25.37
N SER A 150 10.13 7.39 -25.15
CA SER A 150 9.45 6.59 -26.17
C SER A 150 8.20 7.27 -26.74
N SER A 151 8.00 8.56 -26.45
CA SER A 151 6.76 9.31 -26.72
C SER A 151 6.35 9.28 -28.20
N SER A 152 7.30 9.40 -29.12
CA SER A 152 7.03 9.38 -30.57
C SER A 152 6.49 8.04 -31.07
N VAL A 153 6.97 6.94 -30.50
CA VAL A 153 6.51 5.59 -30.86
C VAL A 153 5.17 5.30 -30.20
N LEU A 154 5.03 5.64 -28.91
CA LEU A 154 3.81 5.39 -28.16
C LEU A 154 2.63 6.20 -28.68
N ALA A 155 2.84 7.46 -29.07
CA ALA A 155 1.77 8.30 -29.59
C ALA A 155 1.19 7.79 -30.92
N LEU A 156 1.96 7.03 -31.70
CA LEU A 156 1.47 6.39 -32.94
C LEU A 156 0.72 5.08 -32.69
N VAL A 157 0.99 4.41 -31.57
CA VAL A 157 0.37 3.10 -31.24
C VAL A 157 -0.91 3.27 -30.41
N LEU A 158 -0.99 4.36 -29.63
CA LEU A 158 -2.10 4.63 -28.72
C LEU A 158 -3.27 5.37 -29.37
N VAL A 159 -3.12 5.79 -30.62
CA VAL A 159 -4.12 6.43 -31.47
C VAL A 159 -4.47 5.46 -32.58
#